data_AF-A0A0R1JNP1-F1
#
_entry.id   AF-A0A0R1JNP1-F1
#
_cell.length_a   1.000
_cell.length_b   1.000
_cell.length_c   1.000
_cell.angle_alpha   90.00
_cell.angle_beta   90.00
_cell.angle_gamma   90.00
#
_symmetry.space_group_name_H-M   'P 1'
#
loop_
_entity.id
_entity.type
_entity.pdbx_description
1 polymer ?
#
loop_
_entity_poly.entity_id
_entity_poly.type
_entity_poly.pdbx_seq_one_letter_code
_entity_poly.pdbx_strand_id
1 'polypeptide(L)'
;MWSLVPEVVSYGEYKSKKRVAGIINSIMGLFYKIGLALGGIIPGYINAFFKFDGAKATQSAGALAGIQWSMIWLPIILAFVAMWVMSRYPLSDSEVDRINLEIEKEKKASQI
;
A
#
# COMPACT_ATOMS: atom_id res chain seq x y z
N MET A 1 0.79 -3.74 9.14
CA MET A 1 1.17 -2.79 8.06
C MET A 1 2.59 -2.25 8.26
N TRP A 2 2.96 -1.77 9.45
CA TRP A 2 4.31 -1.24 9.71
C TRP A 2 5.44 -2.27 9.82
N SER A 3 5.13 -3.57 9.93
CA SER A 3 6.11 -4.66 9.95
C SER A 3 6.57 -5.08 8.55
N LEU A 4 5.73 -4.91 7.52
CA LEU A 4 6.03 -5.32 6.15
C LEU A 4 7.27 -4.64 5.58
N VAL A 5 7.53 -3.39 6.00
CA VAL A 5 8.67 -2.61 5.52
C VAL A 5 9.99 -3.22 5.98
N PRO A 6 10.26 -3.41 7.29
CA PRO A 6 11.46 -4.10 7.73
C PRO A 6 11.54 -5.54 7.23
N GLU A 7 10.42 -6.27 7.09
CA GLU A 7 10.39 -7.62 6.51
C GLU A 7 10.92 -7.65 5.07
N VAL A 8 10.46 -6.75 4.21
CA VAL A 8 10.95 -6.63 2.81
C VAL A 8 12.41 -6.19 2.77
N VAL A 9 12.84 -5.32 3.69
CA VAL A 9 14.26 -4.92 3.80
C VAL A 9 15.14 -6.12 4.18
N SER A 10 14.74 -6.92 5.17
CA SER A 10 15.45 -8.13 5.56
C SER A 10 15.46 -9.17 4.44
N TYR A 11 14.33 -9.38 3.75
CA TYR A 11 14.28 -10.28 2.60
C TYR A 11 15.18 -9.83 1.44
N GLY A 12 15.21 -8.52 1.17
CA GLY A 12 16.10 -7.93 0.17
C GLY A 12 17.58 -8.12 0.53
N GLU A 13 17.94 -7.89 1.80
CA GLU A 13 19.30 -8.16 2.31
C GLU A 13 19.64 -9.65 2.18
N TYR A 14 18.71 -10.54 2.49
CA TYR A 14 18.91 -11.98 2.39
C TYR A 14 19.22 -12.44 0.96
N LYS A 15 18.46 -11.95 -0.03
CA LYS A 15 18.62 -12.33 -1.44
C LYS A 15 19.81 -11.64 -2.12
N SER A 16 20.06 -10.37 -1.83
CA SER A 16 21.08 -9.57 -2.51
C SER A 16 22.41 -9.46 -1.76
N LYS A 17 22.45 -9.91 -0.50
CA LYS A 17 23.55 -9.73 0.47
C LYS A 17 23.92 -8.26 0.72
N LYS A 18 23.07 -7.32 0.30
CA LYS A 18 23.25 -5.87 0.50
C LYS A 18 22.01 -5.28 1.16
N ARG A 19 22.20 -4.53 2.25
CA ARG A 19 21.10 -3.85 2.93
C ARG A 19 20.77 -2.52 2.24
N VAL A 20 19.70 -2.49 1.45
CA VAL A 20 19.24 -1.33 0.67
C VAL A 20 18.00 -0.64 1.24
N ALA A 21 17.98 -0.45 2.57
CA ALA A 21 16.82 0.08 3.29
C ALA A 21 16.34 1.46 2.78
N GLY A 22 17.28 2.35 2.43
CA GLY A 22 16.96 3.69 1.94
C GLY A 22 16.19 3.70 0.61
N ILE A 23 16.55 2.81 -0.32
CA ILE A 23 15.87 2.68 -1.63
C ILE A 23 14.46 2.15 -1.42
N ILE A 24 14.30 1.08 -0.63
CA ILE A 24 13.00 0.47 -0.33
C ILE A 24 12.05 1.49 0.31
N ASN A 25 12.53 2.24 1.32
CA ASN A 25 11.73 3.28 1.98
C ASN A 25 11.37 4.43 1.03
N SER A 26 12.27 4.82 0.14
CA SER A 26 12.01 5.90 -0.83
C SER A 26 10.93 5.49 -1.84
N ILE A 27 11.00 4.26 -2.35
CA ILE A 27 9.99 3.72 -3.28
C ILE A 27 8.62 3.65 -2.60
N MET A 28 8.56 3.14 -1.36
CA MET A 28 7.33 3.14 -0.58
C MET A 28 6.74 4.55 -0.42
N GLY A 29 7.58 5.52 -0.04
CA GLY A 29 7.15 6.91 0.11
C GLY A 29 6.61 7.52 -1.18
N LEU A 30 7.20 7.19 -2.34
CA LEU A 30 6.70 7.60 -3.64
C LEU A 30 5.30 7.04 -3.91
N PHE A 31 5.11 5.73 -3.73
CA PHE A 31 3.79 5.11 -3.95
C PHE A 31 2.73 5.61 -2.98
N TYR A 32 3.11 5.97 -1.75
CA TYR A 32 2.19 6.61 -0.81
C TYR A 32 1.69 7.96 -1.33
N LYS A 33 2.59 8.79 -1.88
CA LYS A 33 2.22 10.07 -2.50
C LYS A 33 1.34 9.90 -3.73
N ILE A 34 1.65 8.93 -4.58
CA ILE A 34 0.82 8.60 -5.76
C ILE A 34 -0.57 8.16 -5.30
N GLY A 35 -0.65 7.25 -4.32
CA GLY A 35 -1.92 6.78 -3.76
C GLY A 35 -2.77 7.91 -3.18
N LEU A 36 -2.15 8.84 -2.44
CA LEU A 36 -2.84 10.02 -1.91
C LEU A 36 -3.34 10.95 -3.03
N ALA A 37 -2.52 11.21 -4.05
CA ALA A 37 -2.92 12.04 -5.19
C ALA A 37 -4.10 11.42 -5.96
N LEU A 38 -4.03 10.12 -6.23
CA LEU A 38 -5.11 9.37 -6.87
C LEU A 38 -6.38 9.32 -6.01
N GLY A 39 -6.22 9.14 -4.70
CA GLY A 39 -7.32 9.13 -3.74
C GLY A 39 -8.09 10.45 -3.65
N GLY A 40 -7.45 11.58 -3.96
CA GLY A 40 -8.12 12.87 -4.08
C GLY A 40 -8.79 13.09 -5.44
N ILE A 41 -8.07 12.82 -6.53
CA ILE A 41 -8.52 13.20 -7.88
C ILE A 41 -9.63 12.27 -8.44
N ILE A 42 -9.56 10.96 -8.17
CA ILE A 42 -10.49 9.98 -8.73
C ILE A 42 -11.93 10.22 -8.21
N PRO A 43 -12.18 10.37 -6.89
CA PRO A 43 -13.50 10.76 -6.38
C PRO A 43 -14.01 12.08 -6.98
N GLY A 44 -13.12 13.05 -7.20
CA GLY A 44 -13.46 14.31 -7.86
C GLY A 44 -14.04 14.10 -9.25
N TYR A 45 -13.40 13.28 -10.08
CA TYR A 45 -13.89 12.97 -11.43
C TYR A 45 -15.19 12.16 -11.41
N ILE A 46 -15.35 11.21 -10.47
CA ILE A 46 -16.61 10.48 -10.30
C ILE A 46 -17.74 11.46 -10.00
N ASN A 47 -17.57 12.32 -9.00
CA ASN A 47 -18.59 13.29 -8.61
C ASN A 47 -18.91 14.28 -9.74
N ALA A 48 -17.91 14.74 -10.50
CA ALA A 48 -18.12 15.59 -11.66
C ALA A 48 -18.96 14.90 -12.75
N PHE A 49 -18.70 13.61 -13.02
CA PHE A 49 -19.49 12.81 -13.96
C PHE A 49 -20.96 12.70 -13.54
N PHE A 50 -21.22 12.52 -12.24
CA PHE A 50 -22.56 12.49 -11.65
C PHE A 50 -23.20 13.87 -11.45
N LYS A 51 -22.58 14.94 -11.96
CA LYS A 51 -23.06 16.33 -11.88
C LYS A 51 -23.30 16.79 -10.44
N PHE A 52 -22.45 16.35 -9.52
CA PHE A 52 -22.41 16.88 -8.16
C PHE A 52 -22.11 18.38 -8.17
N ASP A 53 -22.85 19.14 -7.37
CA ASP A 53 -22.70 20.59 -7.25
C ASP A 53 -22.72 21.00 -5.78
N GLY A 54 -21.55 21.31 -5.22
CA GLY A 54 -21.41 21.68 -3.81
C GLY A 54 -22.13 22.97 -3.40
N ALA A 55 -22.61 23.80 -4.35
CA ALA A 55 -23.35 25.02 -4.04
C ALA A 55 -24.86 24.78 -3.87
N LYS A 56 -25.39 23.62 -4.28
CA LYS A 56 -26.81 23.31 -4.16
C LYS A 56 -27.14 22.73 -2.79
N ALA A 57 -28.14 23.30 -2.13
CA ALA A 57 -28.68 22.81 -0.86
C ALA A 57 -29.26 21.39 -0.96
N THR A 58 -29.83 21.03 -2.11
CA THR A 58 -30.35 19.69 -2.41
C THR A 58 -29.69 19.11 -3.66
N GLN A 59 -29.18 17.89 -3.53
CA GLN A 59 -28.54 17.17 -4.63
C GLN A 59 -29.55 16.32 -5.40
N SER A 60 -29.30 16.13 -6.69
CA SER A 60 -30.06 15.15 -7.48
C SER A 60 -29.76 13.72 -7.03
N ALA A 61 -30.66 12.79 -7.32
CA ALA A 61 -30.43 11.36 -7.05
C ALA A 61 -29.15 10.83 -7.72
N GLY A 62 -28.81 11.34 -8.92
CA GLY A 62 -27.54 11.01 -9.59
C GLY A 62 -26.32 11.50 -8.82
N ALA A 63 -26.33 12.75 -8.35
CA ALA A 63 -25.23 13.29 -7.55
C ALA A 63 -25.03 12.53 -6.24
N LEU A 64 -26.11 12.11 -5.57
CA LEU A 64 -26.04 11.25 -4.38
C LEU A 64 -25.41 9.88 -4.69
N ALA A 65 -25.75 9.28 -5.84
CA ALA A 65 -25.10 8.05 -6.30
C ALA A 65 -23.60 8.25 -6.53
N GLY A 66 -23.18 9.36 -7.12
CA GLY A 66 -21.76 9.70 -7.30
C GLY A 66 -20.98 9.76 -5.98
N ILE A 67 -21.56 10.39 -4.96
CA ILE A 67 -20.99 10.42 -3.60
C ILE A 67 -20.87 8.99 -3.05
N GLN A 68 -21.93 8.18 -3.17
CA GLN A 68 -21.93 6.80 -2.69
C GLN A 68 -20.85 5.96 -3.38
N TRP A 69 -20.69 6.09 -4.70
CA TRP A 69 -19.63 5.41 -5.45
C TRP A 69 -18.24 5.83 -4.99
N SER A 70 -18.04 7.13 -4.81
CA SER A 70 -16.75 7.71 -4.38
C SER A 70 -16.34 7.30 -2.97
N MET A 71 -17.28 7.27 -2.03
CA MET A 71 -16.99 7.09 -0.60
C MET A 71 -17.14 5.65 -0.11
N ILE A 72 -17.90 4.80 -0.83
CA ILE A 72 -18.22 3.44 -0.39
C ILE A 72 -17.67 2.41 -1.38
N TRP A 73 -18.20 2.40 -2.60
CA TRP A 73 -17.93 1.33 -3.54
C TRP A 73 -16.47 1.33 -4.05
N LEU A 74 -15.92 2.51 -4.34
CA LEU A 74 -14.52 2.63 -4.77
C LEU A 74 -13.55 2.14 -3.67
N PRO A 75 -13.63 2.59 -2.40
CA PRO A 75 -12.81 2.04 -1.32
C PRO A 75 -12.98 0.54 -1.12
N ILE A 76 -14.20 0.01 -1.23
CA ILE A 76 -14.46 -1.44 -1.13
C ILE A 76 -13.70 -2.21 -2.22
N ILE A 77 -13.78 -1.77 -3.47
CA ILE A 77 -13.07 -2.40 -4.60
C ILE A 77 -11.56 -2.39 -4.36
N LEU A 78 -11.01 -1.24 -3.94
CA LEU A 78 -9.58 -1.12 -3.65
C LEU A 78 -9.15 -2.02 -2.48
N ALA A 79 -9.99 -2.20 -1.46
CA ALA A 79 -9.74 -3.11 -0.36
C ALA A 79 -9.70 -4.58 -0.81
N PHE A 80 -10.61 -4.99 -1.70
CA PHE A 80 -10.58 -6.34 -2.29
C PHE A 80 -9.33 -6.57 -3.14
N VAL A 81 -8.92 -5.57 -3.94
CA VAL A 81 -7.67 -5.65 -4.70
C VAL A 81 -6.47 -5.79 -3.76
N ALA A 82 -6.41 -4.99 -2.68
CA ALA A 82 -5.35 -5.08 -1.69
C ALA A 82 -5.32 -6.44 -1.00
N MET A 83 -6.48 -6.98 -0.63
CA MET A 83 -6.60 -8.32 -0.03
C MET A 83 -6.11 -9.41 -0.99
N TRP A 84 -6.46 -9.32 -2.26
CA TRP A 84 -5.99 -10.26 -3.28
C TRP A 84 -4.47 -10.20 -3.45
N VAL A 85 -3.88 -9.00 -3.50
CA VAL A 85 -2.41 -8.84 -3.56
C VAL A 85 -1.75 -9.44 -2.31
N MET A 86 -2.28 -9.15 -1.12
CA MET A 86 -1.76 -9.68 0.15
C MET A 86 -1.90 -11.20 0.26
N SER A 87 -2.91 -11.81 -0.36
CA SER A 87 -3.06 -13.27 -0.38
C SER A 87 -1.90 -14.00 -1.07
N ARG A 88 -1.11 -13.29 -1.89
CA ARG A 88 0.07 -13.80 -2.59
C ARG A 88 1.38 -13.38 -1.93
N TYR A 89 1.32 -12.76 -0.75
CA TYR A 89 2.51 -12.32 -0.02
C TYR A 89 3.27 -13.55 0.50
N PRO A 90 4.55 -13.75 0.12
CA PRO A 90 5.27 -14.99 0.39
C PRO A 90 5.93 -15.04 1.78
N LEU A 91 5.96 -13.92 2.51
CA LEU A 91 6.63 -13.84 3.81
C LEU A 91 5.61 -14.11 4.91
N SER A 92 5.71 -15.29 5.52
CA SER A 92 5.06 -15.60 6.79
C SER A 92 5.97 -15.22 7.96
N ASP A 93 5.41 -15.13 9.17
CA ASP A 93 6.17 -14.85 10.39
C ASP A 93 7.36 -15.81 10.57
N SER A 94 7.13 -17.10 10.32
CA SER A 94 8.19 -18.13 10.39
C SER A 94 9.31 -17.91 9.38
N GLU A 95 8.99 -17.45 8.17
CA GLU A 95 9.99 -17.15 7.14
C GLU A 95 10.80 -15.91 7.50
N VAL A 96 10.15 -14.88 8.05
CA VAL A 96 10.81 -13.66 8.53
C VAL A 96 11.79 -13.98 9.67
N ASP A 97 11.38 -14.79 10.64
CA ASP A 97 12.24 -15.23 11.74
C ASP A 97 13.45 -16.02 11.24
N ARG A 98 13.24 -16.96 10.31
CA ARG A 98 14.30 -17.73 9.68
C ARG A 98 15.32 -16.82 8.98
N ILE A 99 14.84 -15.87 8.17
CA ILE A 99 15.69 -14.92 7.45
C ILE A 99 16.53 -14.10 8.43
N ASN A 100 15.93 -13.57 9.50
CA ASN A 100 16.66 -12.76 10.49
C ASN A 100 17.76 -13.56 11.19
N LEU A 101 17.48 -14.82 11.56
CA LEU A 101 18.48 -15.72 12.15
C LEU A 101 19.63 -16.03 11.19
N GLU A 102 19.36 -16.28 9.91
CA GLU A 102 20.38 -16.54 8.89
C GLU A 102 21.29 -15.31 8.68
N ILE A 103 20.71 -14.10 8.59
CA ILE A 103 21.46 -12.84 8.49
C ILE A 103 22.36 -12.63 9.73
N GLU A 104 21.86 -12.90 10.93
CA GLU A 104 22.65 -12.74 12.16
C GLU A 104 23.85 -13.68 12.21
N LYS A 105 23.65 -14.95 11.79
CA LYS A 105 24.74 -15.94 11.69
C LYS A 105 25.83 -15.49 10.72
N GLU A 106 25.46 -15.01 9.53
CA GLU A 106 26.42 -14.54 8.52
C GLU A 106 27.23 -13.34 9.01
N LYS A 107 26.60 -12.41 9.74
CA LYS A 107 27.28 -11.25 10.33
C LYS A 107 28.29 -11.65 11.41
N LYS A 108 27.94 -12.59 12.28
CA LYS A 108 28.86 -13.12 13.30
C LYS A 108 30.05 -13.86 12.67
N ALA A 109 29.82 -14.66 11.62
CA ALA A 109 30.88 -15.37 10.92
C ALA A 109 31.87 -14.44 10.20
N SER A 110 31.39 -13.31 9.67
CA SER A 110 32.24 -12.30 9.00
C SER A 110 33.02 -11.41 9.96
N GLN A 111 32.73 -11.46 11.27
CA GLN A 111 33.39 -10.65 12.31
C GLN A 111 34.52 -11.40 13.05
N ILE A 112 34.73 -12.68 12.73
CA ILE A 112 35.80 -13.55 13.25
C ILE A 112 36.86 -13.67 12.16
#